data_AF-A0A2J7NKF0-F1
#
_entry.id   AF-A0A2J7NKF0-F1
#
_cell.length_a   1.000
_cell.length_b   1.000
_cell.length_c   1.000
_cell.angle_alpha   90.00
_cell.angle_beta   90.00
_cell.angle_gamma   90.00
#
_symmetry.space_group_name_H-M   'P 1'
#
loop_
_entity.id
_entity.type
_entity.pdbx_description
1 polymer ?
#
loop_
_entity_poly.entity_id
_entity_poly.type
_entity_poly.pdbx_seq_one_letter_code
_entity_poly.pdbx_strand_id
1 'polypeptide(L)'
;MSLALKLLNPKQFQKIRESIQEVIYVEDAARLFSVYFENSLKMATECLRSISHNDGSFDADIKKIDGFSGNVFRIMCELVKPKEPWSVICHGDCWSNNFLFRYSQPRQVEEVRLLDLQVGRYASPATDILHFLYTSTQAGMRKRHYDHLLRVYHSTLNDTVRRLMAGSPYENTEVFMPFQQLQDELEKHRVYGFLNALWLLPAVHADADNLPDLETITEDDLFSQETLDNFVSHQTPTYRQSIRDLVHEYRAHGYV
;
A
#
# COMPACT_ATOMS: atom_id res chain seq x y z
N MET A 1 -16.90 4.79 -10.22
CA MET A 1 -16.39 4.87 -8.84
C MET A 1 -17.40 4.21 -7.89
N SER A 2 -16.95 3.33 -7.00
CA SER A 2 -17.85 2.44 -6.23
C SER A 2 -18.74 3.16 -5.21
N LEU A 3 -18.29 4.26 -4.58
CA LEU A 3 -19.08 5.01 -3.60
C LEU A 3 -20.42 5.49 -4.19
N ALA A 4 -20.38 6.12 -5.37
CA ALA A 4 -21.60 6.56 -6.05
C ALA A 4 -22.43 5.37 -6.56
N LEU A 5 -21.76 4.31 -7.06
CA LEU A 5 -22.45 3.14 -7.61
C LEU A 5 -23.32 2.40 -6.57
N LYS A 6 -22.88 2.37 -5.30
CA LYS A 6 -23.66 1.79 -4.19
C LYS A 6 -25.08 2.36 -4.10
N LEU A 7 -25.25 3.65 -4.43
CA LEU A 7 -26.53 4.35 -4.33
C LEU A 7 -27.26 4.38 -5.68
N LEU A 8 -26.53 4.72 -6.74
CA LEU A 8 -27.11 4.87 -8.08
C LEU A 8 -27.60 3.55 -8.66
N ASN A 9 -26.90 2.44 -8.39
CA ASN A 9 -27.29 1.12 -8.86
C ASN A 9 -26.81 0.01 -7.90
N PRO A 10 -27.50 -0.20 -6.76
CA PRO A 10 -27.10 -1.18 -5.75
C PRO A 10 -26.99 -2.60 -6.30
N LYS A 11 -27.86 -2.98 -7.25
CA LYS A 11 -27.83 -4.31 -7.89
C LYS A 11 -26.57 -4.51 -8.72
N GLN A 12 -26.19 -3.52 -9.53
CA GLN A 12 -24.95 -3.59 -10.31
C GLN A 12 -23.72 -3.54 -9.41
N PHE A 13 -23.73 -2.70 -8.37
CA PHE A 13 -22.67 -2.68 -7.36
C PHE A 13 -22.46 -4.06 -6.75
N GLN A 14 -23.54 -4.71 -6.31
CA GLN A 14 -23.49 -6.04 -5.71
C GLN A 14 -22.91 -7.07 -6.69
N LYS A 15 -23.35 -7.05 -7.96
CA LYS A 15 -22.81 -7.94 -9.00
C LYS A 15 -21.31 -7.76 -9.21
N ILE A 16 -20.82 -6.51 -9.25
CA ILE A 16 -19.39 -6.23 -9.39
C ILE A 16 -18.64 -6.68 -8.13
N ARG A 17 -19.17 -6.38 -6.94
CA ARG A 17 -18.58 -6.77 -5.66
C ARG A 17 -18.42 -8.29 -5.57
N GLU A 18 -19.42 -9.06 -5.97
CA GLU A 18 -19.39 -10.53 -5.98
C GLU A 18 -18.41 -11.10 -7.01
N SER A 19 -18.09 -10.35 -8.06
CA SER A 19 -17.08 -10.75 -9.06
C SER A 19 -15.64 -10.48 -8.65
N ILE A 20 -15.42 -9.67 -7.60
CA ILE A 20 -14.09 -9.36 -7.09
C ILE A 20 -13.75 -10.38 -6.01
N GLN A 21 -12.66 -11.13 -6.23
CA GLN A 21 -12.16 -12.11 -5.29
C GLN A 21 -10.87 -11.58 -4.66
N GLU A 22 -10.81 -11.54 -3.32
CA GLU A 22 -9.55 -11.30 -2.63
C GLU A 22 -8.64 -12.51 -2.85
N VAL A 23 -7.41 -12.28 -3.26
CA VAL A 23 -6.44 -13.35 -3.59
C VAL A 23 -5.19 -13.32 -2.72
N ILE A 24 -4.93 -12.19 -2.03
CA ILE A 24 -3.76 -12.05 -1.15
C ILE A 24 -4.12 -12.46 0.27
N TYR A 25 -5.16 -11.84 0.83
CA TYR A 25 -5.52 -11.99 2.25
C TYR A 25 -6.58 -13.09 2.45
N VAL A 26 -6.28 -14.29 1.95
CA VAL A 26 -7.13 -15.49 2.05
C VAL A 26 -6.35 -16.68 2.61
N GLU A 27 -7.06 -17.63 3.23
CA GLU A 27 -6.46 -18.79 3.90
C GLU A 27 -5.57 -19.62 2.95
N ASP A 28 -6.02 -19.83 1.71
CA ASP A 28 -5.28 -20.59 0.70
C ASP A 28 -3.91 -19.98 0.36
N ALA A 29 -3.77 -18.66 0.53
CA ALA A 29 -2.53 -17.94 0.27
C ALA A 29 -1.74 -17.61 1.56
N ALA A 30 -2.26 -17.99 2.74
CA ALA A 30 -1.73 -17.58 4.03
C ALA A 30 -0.30 -18.03 4.24
N ARG A 31 0.02 -19.28 3.87
CA ARG A 31 1.38 -19.82 3.97
C ARG A 31 2.35 -18.98 3.15
N LEU A 32 2.04 -18.77 1.86
CA LEU A 32 2.90 -18.03 0.94
C LEU A 32 3.14 -16.59 1.39
N PHE A 33 2.08 -15.84 1.68
CA PHE A 33 2.22 -14.43 2.05
C PHE A 33 2.80 -14.22 3.44
N SER A 34 2.57 -15.14 4.40
CA SER A 34 3.26 -15.08 5.69
C SER A 34 4.78 -15.09 5.52
N VAL A 35 5.27 -15.87 4.58
CA VAL A 35 6.71 -16.02 4.32
C VAL A 35 7.28 -14.77 3.66
N TYR A 36 6.58 -14.24 2.65
CA TYR A 36 6.94 -12.95 2.05
C TYR A 36 7.02 -11.84 3.10
N PHE A 37 6.04 -11.78 4.02
CA PHE A 37 6.05 -10.81 5.09
C PHE A 37 7.23 -11.02 6.05
N GLU A 38 7.48 -12.24 6.53
CA GLU A 38 8.60 -12.52 7.43
C GLU A 38 9.96 -12.17 6.81
N ASN A 39 10.16 -12.52 5.55
CA ASN A 39 11.38 -12.18 4.84
C ASN A 39 11.54 -10.67 4.72
N SER A 40 10.47 -9.95 4.37
CA SER A 40 10.50 -8.50 4.25
C SER A 40 10.82 -7.81 5.58
N LEU A 41 10.33 -8.33 6.72
CA LEU A 41 10.71 -7.84 8.04
C LEU A 41 12.21 -8.04 8.30
N LYS A 42 12.74 -9.25 8.03
CA LYS A 42 14.17 -9.57 8.21
C LYS A 42 15.05 -8.70 7.32
N MET A 43 14.67 -8.51 6.06
CA MET A 43 15.38 -7.66 5.10
C MET A 43 15.46 -6.21 5.62
N ALA A 44 14.36 -5.69 6.16
CA ALA A 44 14.31 -4.36 6.74
C ALA A 44 15.17 -4.24 8.00
N THR A 45 15.10 -5.18 8.94
CA THR A 45 15.90 -5.11 10.18
C THR A 45 17.39 -5.26 9.90
N GLU A 46 17.78 -6.14 8.97
CA GLU A 46 19.18 -6.28 8.58
C GLU A 46 19.69 -5.04 7.83
N CYS A 47 18.85 -4.43 6.99
CA CYS A 47 19.14 -3.15 6.38
C CYS A 47 19.45 -2.06 7.42
N LEU A 48 18.62 -1.94 8.46
CA LEU A 48 18.81 -0.97 9.54
C LEU A 48 20.11 -1.21 10.32
N ARG A 49 20.41 -2.47 10.65
CA ARG A 49 21.69 -2.87 11.30
C ARG A 49 22.90 -2.49 10.46
N SER A 50 22.82 -2.75 9.15
CA SER A 50 23.88 -2.40 8.20
C SER A 50 24.11 -0.89 8.11
N ILE A 51 23.04 -0.09 8.04
CA ILE A 51 23.11 1.37 7.93
C ILE A 51 23.69 2.01 9.20
N SER A 52 23.37 1.48 10.38
CA SER A 52 23.89 2.01 11.65
C SER A 52 25.24 1.44 12.06
N HIS A 53 25.83 0.54 11.27
CA HIS A 53 27.01 -0.22 11.67
C HIS A 53 26.85 -0.89 13.04
N ASN A 54 25.62 -1.29 13.39
CA ASN A 54 25.27 -1.86 14.69
C ASN A 54 25.61 -0.95 15.90
N ASP A 55 25.55 0.37 15.76
CA ASP A 55 25.79 1.32 16.87
C ASP A 55 24.63 1.45 17.88
N GLY A 56 23.51 0.76 17.61
CA GLY A 56 22.30 0.77 18.43
C GLY A 56 21.26 1.84 18.08
N SER A 57 21.50 2.69 17.08
CA SER A 57 20.60 3.82 16.74
C SER A 57 19.20 3.42 16.26
N PHE A 58 19.01 2.16 15.87
CA PHE A 58 17.75 1.57 15.40
C PHE A 58 17.23 0.44 16.28
N ASP A 59 17.83 0.15 17.44
CA ASP A 59 17.46 -1.01 18.26
C ASP A 59 15.98 -0.99 18.69
N ALA A 60 15.46 0.20 19.01
CA ALA A 60 14.06 0.36 19.38
C ALA A 60 13.11 0.08 18.20
N ASP A 61 13.45 0.53 17.00
CA ASP A 61 12.63 0.31 15.80
C ASP A 61 12.72 -1.14 15.35
N ILE A 62 13.92 -1.72 15.34
CA ILE A 62 14.15 -3.15 15.06
C ILE A 62 13.31 -4.00 16.00
N LYS A 63 13.35 -3.72 17.31
CA LYS A 63 12.53 -4.44 18.30
C LYS A 63 11.03 -4.35 18.02
N LYS A 64 10.53 -3.20 17.53
CA LYS A 64 9.12 -3.07 17.16
C LYS A 64 8.79 -3.77 15.85
N ILE A 65 9.67 -3.75 14.86
CA ILE A 65 9.54 -4.49 13.61
C ILE A 65 9.50 -6.00 13.91
N ASP A 66 10.44 -6.51 14.71
CA ASP A 66 10.49 -7.91 15.17
C ASP A 66 9.23 -8.30 15.96
N GLY A 67 8.57 -7.34 16.62
CA GLY A 67 7.30 -7.56 17.31
C GLY A 67 6.12 -7.95 16.40
N PHE A 68 6.23 -7.73 15.09
CA PHE A 68 5.22 -8.14 14.12
C PHE A 68 5.45 -9.56 13.57
N SER A 69 6.63 -10.15 13.78
CA SER A 69 6.95 -11.49 13.28
C SER A 69 5.95 -12.54 13.77
N GLY A 70 5.62 -13.46 12.86
CA GLY A 70 4.60 -14.51 12.98
C GLY A 70 3.16 -14.00 12.91
N ASN A 71 2.93 -12.69 12.81
CA ASN A 71 1.60 -12.09 12.94
C ASN A 71 1.18 -11.21 11.76
N VAL A 72 2.11 -10.83 10.87
CA VAL A 72 1.85 -9.86 9.79
C VAL A 72 0.65 -10.26 8.94
N PHE A 73 0.62 -11.49 8.42
CA PHE A 73 -0.48 -11.94 7.56
C PHE A 73 -1.85 -11.75 8.22
N ARG A 74 -2.00 -12.22 9.45
CA ARG A 74 -3.23 -12.07 10.25
C ARG A 74 -3.59 -10.61 10.48
N ILE A 75 -2.61 -9.77 10.83
CA ILE A 75 -2.82 -8.33 11.03
C ILE A 75 -3.32 -7.69 9.74
N MET A 76 -2.70 -7.99 8.61
CA MET A 76 -3.09 -7.46 7.31
C MET A 76 -4.50 -7.92 6.91
N CYS A 77 -4.84 -9.20 7.12
CA CYS A 77 -6.20 -9.73 6.91
C CYS A 77 -7.25 -8.94 7.69
N GLU A 78 -7.00 -8.63 8.98
CA GLU A 78 -7.94 -7.82 9.78
C GLU A 78 -8.06 -6.38 9.27
N LEU A 79 -6.95 -5.79 8.81
CA LEU A 79 -6.90 -4.40 8.34
C LEU A 79 -7.56 -4.21 6.97
N VAL A 80 -7.66 -5.24 6.13
CA VAL A 80 -8.35 -5.15 4.83
C VAL A 80 -9.84 -5.49 4.88
N LYS A 81 -10.36 -5.97 6.01
CA LYS A 81 -11.78 -6.31 6.13
C LYS A 81 -12.66 -5.08 5.85
N PRO A 82 -13.66 -5.19 4.97
CA PRO A 82 -14.53 -4.07 4.64
C PRO A 82 -15.35 -3.63 5.85
N LYS A 83 -15.38 -2.32 6.07
CA LYS A 83 -16.23 -1.62 7.04
C LYS A 83 -17.06 -0.56 6.32
N GLU A 84 -18.38 -0.67 6.44
CA GLU A 84 -19.31 0.32 5.92
C GLU A 84 -19.33 1.58 6.82
N PRO A 85 -19.67 2.76 6.28
CA PRO A 85 -20.12 3.01 4.90
C PRO A 85 -18.98 3.26 3.90
N TRP A 86 -17.74 3.31 4.38
CA TRP A 86 -16.61 3.88 3.64
C TRP A 86 -15.83 2.92 2.76
N SER A 87 -16.13 1.62 2.82
CA SER A 87 -15.44 0.65 1.96
C SER A 87 -15.73 0.88 0.49
N VAL A 88 -14.72 0.71 -0.34
CA VAL A 88 -14.74 0.92 -1.79
C VAL A 88 -14.10 -0.26 -2.49
N ILE A 89 -14.31 -0.34 -3.81
CA ILE A 89 -13.51 -1.23 -4.65
C ILE A 89 -12.15 -0.56 -4.81
N CYS A 90 -11.16 -1.10 -4.11
CA CYS A 90 -9.76 -0.73 -4.17
C CYS A 90 -9.06 -1.52 -5.28
N HIS A 91 -8.03 -0.90 -5.85
CA HIS A 91 -7.15 -1.51 -6.84
C HIS A 91 -6.31 -2.65 -6.24
N GLY A 92 -5.89 -2.52 -4.97
CA GLY A 92 -5.10 -3.52 -4.27
C GLY A 92 -3.60 -3.50 -4.58
N ASP A 93 -3.21 -3.09 -5.79
CA ASP A 93 -1.81 -2.91 -6.24
C ASP A 93 -1.55 -1.48 -6.77
N CYS A 94 -1.75 -0.49 -5.91
CA CYS A 94 -1.79 0.93 -6.26
C CYS A 94 -0.39 1.60 -6.24
N TRP A 95 0.60 1.01 -6.91
CA TRP A 95 1.92 1.62 -7.11
C TRP A 95 2.07 2.25 -8.50
N SER A 96 3.02 3.18 -8.68
CA SER A 96 3.15 4.02 -9.88
C SER A 96 3.34 3.25 -11.19
N ASN A 97 3.85 2.02 -11.15
CA ASN A 97 4.05 1.21 -12.36
C ASN A 97 2.73 0.74 -12.99
N ASN A 98 1.65 0.69 -12.20
CA ASN A 98 0.31 0.39 -12.69
C ASN A 98 -0.44 1.63 -13.19
N PHE A 99 0.25 2.75 -13.37
CA PHE A 99 -0.32 4.01 -13.85
C PHE A 99 0.30 4.34 -15.21
N LEU A 100 -0.53 4.31 -16.25
CA LEU A 100 -0.15 4.76 -17.58
C LEU A 100 -0.49 6.25 -17.74
N PHE A 101 0.54 7.05 -18.04
CA PHE A 101 0.42 8.49 -18.19
C PHE A 101 0.48 8.90 -19.66
N ARG A 102 -0.53 9.66 -20.11
CA ARG A 102 -0.52 10.35 -21.42
C ARG A 102 -0.01 11.77 -21.20
N TYR A 103 1.02 12.17 -21.97
CA TYR A 103 1.64 13.48 -21.85
C TYR A 103 1.34 14.32 -23.09
N SER A 104 0.86 15.56 -22.89
CA SER A 104 0.76 16.55 -23.98
C SER A 104 2.12 17.20 -24.26
N GLN A 105 2.95 17.35 -23.23
CA GLN A 105 4.33 17.85 -23.26
C GLN A 105 5.14 17.17 -22.15
N PRO A 106 6.49 17.22 -22.19
CA PRO A 106 7.31 16.71 -21.09
C PRO A 106 6.85 17.29 -19.75
N ARG A 107 6.61 16.40 -18.76
CA ARG A 107 6.11 16.72 -17.41
C ARG A 107 4.68 17.29 -17.35
N GLN A 108 3.95 17.35 -18.46
CA GLN A 108 2.54 17.75 -18.49
C GLN A 108 1.66 16.52 -18.74
N VAL A 109 1.17 15.92 -17.64
CA VAL A 109 0.23 14.80 -17.69
C VAL A 109 -1.14 15.32 -18.11
N GLU A 110 -1.70 14.72 -19.15
CA GLU A 110 -3.04 15.02 -19.68
C GLU A 110 -4.06 13.98 -19.21
N GLU A 111 -3.70 12.70 -19.22
CA GLU A 111 -4.57 11.60 -18.79
C GLU A 111 -3.79 10.53 -18.03
N VAL A 112 -4.52 9.79 -17.19
CA VAL A 112 -4.00 8.64 -16.43
C VAL A 112 -4.96 7.46 -16.62
N ARG A 113 -4.42 6.27 -16.87
CA ARG A 113 -5.14 4.99 -16.87
C ARG A 113 -4.50 4.07 -15.83
N LEU A 114 -5.33 3.49 -14.97
CA LEU A 114 -4.92 2.42 -14.06
C LEU A 114 -4.92 1.10 -14.82
N LEU A 115 -3.90 0.28 -14.59
CA LEU A 115 -3.69 -1.05 -15.18
C LEU A 115 -3.65 -2.11 -14.09
N ASP A 116 -3.75 -3.39 -14.48
CA ASP A 116 -3.55 -4.53 -13.58
C ASP A 116 -4.43 -4.55 -12.31
N LEU A 117 -5.71 -4.90 -12.50
CA LEU A 117 -6.70 -5.01 -11.43
C LEU A 117 -6.76 -6.42 -10.81
N GLN A 118 -5.71 -7.24 -10.96
CA GLN A 118 -5.74 -8.67 -10.60
C GLN A 118 -5.91 -8.93 -9.09
N VAL A 119 -5.44 -8.00 -8.25
CA VAL A 119 -5.57 -8.08 -6.78
C VAL A 119 -6.57 -7.06 -6.22
N GLY A 120 -7.53 -6.63 -7.05
CA GLY A 120 -8.61 -5.75 -6.63
C GLY A 120 -9.38 -6.32 -5.44
N ARG A 121 -9.81 -5.45 -4.53
CA ARG A 121 -10.49 -5.86 -3.29
C ARG A 121 -11.53 -4.86 -2.83
N TYR A 122 -12.42 -5.29 -1.95
CA TYR A 122 -13.39 -4.41 -1.31
C TYR A 122 -12.94 -4.07 0.11
N ALA A 123 -12.39 -2.87 0.32
CA ALA A 123 -11.72 -2.46 1.56
C ALA A 123 -11.82 -0.94 1.79
N SER A 124 -11.19 -0.43 2.85
CA SER A 124 -11.07 1.03 3.07
C SER A 124 -10.22 1.69 1.98
N PRO A 125 -10.58 2.88 1.46
CA PRO A 125 -9.74 3.61 0.51
C PRO A 125 -8.35 3.94 1.06
N ALA A 126 -8.18 3.91 2.38
CA ALA A 126 -6.90 4.10 3.04
C ALA A 126 -5.85 3.08 2.58
N THR A 127 -6.22 1.85 2.19
CA THR A 127 -5.25 0.83 1.77
C THR A 127 -4.52 1.27 0.51
N ASP A 128 -5.24 1.71 -0.52
CA ASP A 128 -4.64 2.17 -1.78
C ASP A 128 -3.87 3.48 -1.61
N ILE A 129 -4.39 4.41 -0.79
CA ILE A 129 -3.72 5.69 -0.53
C ILE A 129 -2.38 5.47 0.17
N LEU A 130 -2.35 4.66 1.24
CA LEU A 130 -1.13 4.37 1.98
C LEU A 130 -0.15 3.56 1.12
N HIS A 131 -0.65 2.59 0.36
CA HIS A 131 0.16 1.86 -0.63
C HIS A 131 0.86 2.87 -1.56
N PHE A 132 0.10 3.67 -2.31
CA PHE A 132 0.67 4.63 -3.26
C PHE A 132 1.67 5.60 -2.61
N LEU A 133 1.30 6.18 -1.46
CA LEU A 133 2.16 7.14 -0.78
C LEU A 133 3.51 6.54 -0.38
N TYR A 134 3.55 5.32 0.14
CA TYR A 134 4.79 4.74 0.64
C TYR A 134 5.61 4.00 -0.41
N THR A 135 5.02 3.51 -1.50
CA THR A 135 5.77 2.83 -2.57
C THR A 135 6.13 3.74 -3.75
N SER A 136 5.36 4.80 -3.98
CA SER A 136 5.44 5.60 -5.21
C SER A 136 5.91 7.03 -4.98
N THR A 137 6.25 7.39 -3.74
CA THR A 137 6.70 8.74 -3.41
C THR A 137 7.91 8.76 -2.48
N GLN A 138 8.67 9.85 -2.52
CA GLN A 138 9.83 10.06 -1.66
C GLN A 138 9.40 10.64 -0.30
N ALA A 139 10.08 10.27 0.78
CA ALA A 139 9.78 10.76 2.13
C ALA A 139 9.81 12.29 2.25
N GLY A 140 10.76 12.96 1.59
CA GLY A 140 10.82 14.42 1.54
C GLY A 140 9.62 15.06 0.84
N MET A 141 8.98 14.36 -0.09
CA MET A 141 7.74 14.80 -0.75
C MET A 141 6.56 14.66 0.21
N ARG A 142 6.39 13.49 0.84
CA ARG A 142 5.36 13.27 1.87
C ARG A 142 5.47 14.29 3.00
N LYS A 143 6.66 14.46 3.59
CA LYS A 143 6.89 15.43 4.67
C LYS A 143 6.43 16.86 4.33
N ARG A 144 6.56 17.29 3.07
CA ARG A 144 6.20 18.64 2.63
C ARG A 144 4.74 18.77 2.15
N HIS A 145 4.18 17.70 1.60
CA HIS A 145 2.94 17.78 0.82
C HIS A 145 1.84 16.80 1.26
N TYR A 146 2.04 16.01 2.31
CA TYR A 146 1.09 14.98 2.77
C TYR A 146 -0.35 15.52 2.87
N ASP A 147 -0.56 16.57 3.68
CA ASP A 147 -1.89 17.18 3.85
C ASP A 147 -2.47 17.73 2.55
N HIS A 148 -1.62 18.30 1.69
CA HIS A 148 -2.05 18.82 0.39
C HIS A 148 -2.53 17.68 -0.52
N LEU A 149 -1.77 16.59 -0.62
CA LEU A 149 -2.13 15.41 -1.42
C LEU A 149 -3.44 14.79 -0.92
N LEU A 150 -3.61 14.68 0.39
CA LEU A 150 -4.85 14.16 0.97
C LEU A 150 -6.05 15.06 0.67
N ARG A 151 -5.87 16.39 0.72
CA ARG A 151 -6.92 17.34 0.35
C ARG A 151 -7.27 17.24 -1.13
N VAL A 152 -6.27 17.11 -2.01
CA VAL A 152 -6.49 16.91 -3.45
C VAL A 152 -7.25 15.61 -3.72
N TYR A 153 -6.85 14.51 -3.07
CA TYR A 153 -7.56 13.23 -3.17
C TYR A 153 -9.02 13.38 -2.70
N HIS A 154 -9.21 13.96 -1.52
CA HIS A 154 -10.52 14.16 -0.90
C HIS A 154 -11.46 15.04 -1.72
N SER A 155 -10.99 16.19 -2.21
CA SER A 155 -11.78 17.07 -3.05
C SER A 155 -12.14 16.39 -4.36
N THR A 156 -11.18 15.73 -5.00
CA THR A 156 -11.38 15.03 -6.28
C THR A 156 -12.37 13.87 -6.14
N LEU A 157 -12.28 13.11 -5.05
CA LEU A 157 -13.22 12.04 -4.70
C LEU A 157 -14.64 12.60 -4.60
N ASN A 158 -14.83 13.61 -3.76
CA ASN A 158 -16.15 14.17 -3.52
C ASN A 158 -16.74 14.87 -4.76
N ASP A 159 -15.94 15.62 -5.51
CA ASP A 159 -16.38 16.24 -6.77
C ASP A 159 -16.76 15.20 -7.83
N THR A 160 -16.04 14.08 -7.88
CA THR A 160 -16.39 12.99 -8.79
C THR A 160 -17.68 12.29 -8.35
N VAL A 161 -17.90 12.09 -7.05
CA VAL A 161 -19.19 11.57 -6.53
C VAL A 161 -20.33 12.53 -6.90
N ARG A 162 -20.17 13.86 -6.70
CA ARG A 162 -21.17 14.86 -7.11
C ARG A 162 -21.50 14.77 -8.58
N ARG A 163 -20.49 14.77 -9.45
CA ARG A 163 -20.69 14.68 -10.91
C ARG A 163 -21.42 13.40 -11.32
N LEU A 164 -21.14 12.27 -10.68
CA LEU A 164 -21.81 11.00 -10.99
C LEU A 164 -23.26 10.97 -10.50
N MET A 165 -23.59 11.72 -9.44
CA MET A 165 -24.95 11.78 -8.89
C MET A 165 -25.81 12.89 -9.50
N ALA A 166 -25.24 13.82 -10.26
CA ALA A 166 -25.96 14.92 -10.89
C ALA A 166 -27.11 14.40 -11.76
N GLY A 167 -28.32 14.95 -11.58
CA GLY A 167 -29.52 14.52 -12.28
C GLY A 167 -30.13 13.20 -11.79
N SER A 168 -29.58 12.59 -10.74
CA SER A 168 -30.17 11.43 -10.09
C SER A 168 -31.05 11.82 -8.90
N PRO A 169 -31.93 10.92 -8.40
CA PRO A 169 -32.67 11.14 -7.15
C PRO A 169 -31.78 11.39 -5.92
N TYR A 170 -30.48 11.08 -6.01
CA TYR A 170 -29.51 11.21 -4.93
C TYR A 170 -28.61 12.45 -5.06
N GLU A 171 -28.85 13.35 -6.00
CA GLU A 171 -28.02 14.55 -6.25
C GLU A 171 -27.75 15.38 -4.99
N ASN A 172 -28.76 15.49 -4.10
CA ASN A 172 -28.68 16.23 -2.85
C ASN A 172 -28.36 15.34 -1.63
N THR A 173 -27.94 14.09 -1.83
CA THR A 173 -27.58 13.19 -0.73
C THR A 173 -26.16 13.47 -0.26
N GLU A 174 -25.96 13.62 1.07
CA GLU A 174 -24.63 13.74 1.67
C GLU A 174 -23.92 12.38 1.74
N VAL A 175 -23.37 11.92 0.62
CA VAL A 175 -22.57 10.68 0.51
C VAL A 175 -21.07 10.98 0.59
N PHE A 176 -20.72 12.18 1.04
CA PHE A 176 -19.36 12.66 1.04
C PHE A 176 -18.63 12.09 2.24
N MET A 177 -17.46 11.50 2.02
CA MET A 177 -16.55 11.19 3.11
C MET A 177 -16.07 12.53 3.69
N PRO A 178 -16.30 12.84 4.97
CA PRO A 178 -15.71 14.02 5.58
C PRO A 178 -14.17 13.94 5.56
N PHE A 179 -13.47 15.08 5.48
CA PHE A 179 -12.00 15.05 5.46
C PHE A 179 -11.43 14.42 6.74
N GLN A 180 -12.03 14.74 7.89
CA GLN A 180 -11.68 14.10 9.16
C GLN A 180 -11.85 12.58 9.10
N GLN A 181 -12.92 12.08 8.47
CA GLN A 181 -13.16 10.66 8.33
C GLN A 181 -12.10 9.97 7.47
N LEU A 182 -11.62 10.64 6.40
CA LEU A 182 -10.49 10.14 5.61
C LEU A 182 -9.23 10.05 6.47
N GLN A 183 -8.94 11.09 7.27
CA GLN A 183 -7.80 11.08 8.18
C GLN A 183 -7.89 9.96 9.22
N ASP A 184 -9.09 9.75 9.79
CA ASP A 184 -9.33 8.67 10.74
C ASP A 184 -9.15 7.28 10.10
N GLU A 185 -9.57 7.10 8.85
CA GLU A 185 -9.33 5.86 8.11
C GLU A 185 -7.83 5.65 7.85
N LEU A 186 -7.08 6.68 7.46
CA LEU A 186 -5.63 6.59 7.27
C LEU A 186 -4.91 6.25 8.58
N GLU A 187 -5.32 6.87 9.70
CA GLU A 187 -4.75 6.60 11.02
C GLU A 187 -5.03 5.15 11.46
N LYS A 188 -6.27 4.66 11.30
CA LYS A 188 -6.62 3.25 11.61
C LYS A 188 -5.82 2.25 10.77
N HIS A 189 -5.45 2.60 9.54
CA HIS A 189 -4.72 1.74 8.62
C HIS A 189 -3.22 2.04 8.59
N ARG A 190 -2.67 2.88 9.47
CA ARG A 190 -1.24 3.24 9.46
C ARG A 190 -0.31 2.03 9.54
N VAL A 191 -0.69 1.01 10.31
CA VAL A 191 0.06 -0.26 10.44
C VAL A 191 0.03 -1.03 9.13
N TYR A 192 -1.09 -1.01 8.41
CA TYR A 192 -1.17 -1.55 7.06
C TYR A 192 -0.20 -0.81 6.14
N GLY A 193 -0.19 0.52 6.15
CA GLY A 193 0.76 1.32 5.36
C GLY A 193 2.23 0.97 5.63
N PHE A 194 2.59 0.76 6.90
CA PHE A 194 3.94 0.42 7.32
C PHE A 194 4.36 -0.96 6.83
N LEU A 195 3.56 -1.98 7.15
CA LEU A 195 3.87 -3.37 6.83
C LEU A 195 3.80 -3.61 5.31
N ASN A 196 2.86 -2.96 4.62
CA ASN A 196 2.77 -2.99 3.16
C ASN A 196 3.99 -2.32 2.50
N ALA A 197 4.50 -1.21 3.06
CA ALA A 197 5.71 -0.58 2.57
C ALA A 197 6.94 -1.47 2.79
N LEU A 198 7.12 -2.05 3.99
CA LEU A 198 8.21 -2.99 4.24
C LEU A 198 8.18 -4.19 3.29
N TRP A 199 6.98 -4.67 2.97
CA TRP A 199 6.77 -5.77 2.04
C TRP A 199 7.12 -5.43 0.58
N LEU A 200 6.70 -4.25 0.10
CA LEU A 200 6.82 -3.91 -1.33
C LEU A 200 8.09 -3.16 -1.70
N LEU A 201 8.72 -2.44 -0.76
CA LEU A 201 9.95 -1.69 -1.03
C LEU A 201 11.11 -2.54 -1.58
N PRO A 202 11.32 -3.81 -1.18
CA PRO A 202 12.29 -4.68 -1.83
C PRO A 202 12.05 -4.81 -3.35
N ALA A 203 10.81 -5.03 -3.78
CA ALA A 203 10.47 -5.15 -5.19
C ALA A 203 10.54 -3.81 -5.94
N VAL A 204 10.10 -2.71 -5.29
CA VAL A 204 10.17 -1.35 -5.84
C VAL A 204 11.61 -0.92 -6.15
N HIS A 205 12.56 -1.36 -5.32
CA HIS A 205 13.96 -0.99 -5.43
C HIS A 205 14.86 -2.14 -5.90
N ALA A 206 14.25 -3.22 -6.38
CA ALA A 206 15.00 -4.32 -6.96
C ALA A 206 15.74 -3.84 -8.20
N ASP A 207 16.99 -4.27 -8.32
CA ASP A 207 17.74 -4.07 -9.55
C ASP A 207 17.25 -5.08 -10.58
N ALA A 208 16.73 -4.59 -11.71
CA ALA A 208 16.14 -5.43 -12.75
C ALA A 208 17.15 -6.43 -13.32
N ASP A 209 18.44 -6.11 -13.29
CA ASP A 209 19.52 -6.98 -13.75
C ASP A 209 19.83 -8.10 -12.75
N ASN A 210 19.33 -8.00 -11.51
CA ASN A 210 19.55 -8.93 -10.41
C ASN A 210 18.24 -9.56 -9.89
N LEU A 211 17.14 -9.42 -10.62
CA LEU A 211 15.88 -10.08 -10.28
C LEU A 211 15.99 -11.58 -10.59
N PRO A 212 15.73 -12.46 -9.62
CA PRO A 212 15.58 -13.88 -9.91
C PRO A 212 14.39 -14.08 -10.86
N ASP A 213 14.52 -15.02 -11.79
CA ASP A 213 13.44 -15.35 -12.73
C ASP A 213 12.23 -15.88 -11.94
N LEU A 214 11.21 -15.03 -11.84
CA LEU A 214 9.98 -15.28 -11.07
C LEU A 214 9.25 -16.54 -11.55
N GLU A 215 9.49 -17.01 -12.78
CA GLU A 215 8.92 -18.28 -13.28
C GLU A 215 9.62 -19.52 -12.71
N THR A 216 10.81 -19.36 -12.13
CA THR A 216 11.66 -20.46 -11.64
C THR A 216 11.80 -20.51 -10.12
N ILE A 217 11.40 -19.45 -9.41
CA ILE A 217 11.45 -19.38 -7.95
C ILE A 217 10.43 -20.34 -7.34
N THR A 218 10.90 -21.33 -6.60
CA THR A 218 10.05 -22.18 -5.79
C THR A 218 9.74 -21.53 -4.44
N GLU A 219 8.73 -22.03 -3.73
CA GLU A 219 8.51 -21.57 -2.35
C GLU A 219 9.79 -21.81 -1.51
N ASP A 220 10.47 -22.95 -1.68
CA ASP A 220 11.73 -23.31 -1.00
C ASP A 220 12.88 -22.33 -1.26
N ASP A 221 12.92 -21.73 -2.45
CA ASP A 221 13.90 -20.67 -2.76
C ASP A 221 13.58 -19.37 -2.01
N LEU A 222 12.29 -19.02 -1.86
CA LEU A 222 11.85 -17.91 -1.01
C LEU A 222 12.14 -18.18 0.48
N PHE A 223 12.22 -19.46 0.89
CA PHE A 223 12.49 -19.87 2.26
C PHE A 223 13.98 -19.90 2.63
N SER A 224 14.91 -19.75 1.68
CA SER A 224 16.32 -20.01 1.94
C SER A 224 17.05 -18.83 2.62
N GLN A 225 17.96 -19.15 3.54
CA GLN A 225 18.89 -18.17 4.12
C GLN A 225 19.77 -17.55 3.03
N GLU A 226 20.08 -18.31 1.97
CA GLU A 226 20.85 -17.85 0.81
C GLU A 226 20.14 -16.71 0.08
N THR A 227 18.82 -16.79 -0.14
CA THR A 227 18.04 -15.70 -0.75
C THR A 227 18.06 -14.43 0.10
N LEU A 228 17.94 -14.58 1.43
CA LEU A 228 18.04 -13.46 2.35
C LEU A 228 19.44 -12.83 2.34
N ASP A 229 20.49 -13.65 2.41
CA ASP A 229 21.89 -13.21 2.38
C ASP A 229 22.23 -12.53 1.05
N ASN A 230 21.71 -13.07 -0.06
CA ASN A 230 21.87 -12.50 -1.39
C ASN A 230 21.19 -11.14 -1.49
N PHE A 231 19.95 -11.00 -0.99
CA PHE A 231 19.28 -9.71 -0.93
C PHE A 231 20.06 -8.70 -0.08
N VAL A 232 20.49 -9.10 1.12
CA VAL A 232 21.25 -8.24 2.05
C VAL A 232 22.55 -7.75 1.39
N SER A 233 23.23 -8.63 0.66
CA SER A 233 24.47 -8.32 -0.06
C SER A 233 24.27 -7.36 -1.22
N HIS A 234 23.10 -7.40 -1.87
CA HIS A 234 22.78 -6.59 -3.06
C HIS A 234 21.76 -5.47 -2.81
N GLN A 235 21.59 -5.04 -1.55
CA GLN A 235 20.70 -3.93 -1.21
C GLN A 235 21.10 -2.65 -1.95
N THR A 236 20.21 -2.13 -2.78
CA THR A 236 20.44 -0.88 -3.52
C THR A 236 20.53 0.31 -2.55
N PRO A 237 21.35 1.34 -2.85
CA PRO A 237 21.41 2.56 -2.03
C PRO A 237 20.03 3.22 -1.84
N THR A 238 19.17 3.14 -2.86
CA THR A 238 17.79 3.64 -2.81
C THR A 238 16.90 2.84 -1.86
N TYR A 239 17.02 1.51 -1.83
CA TYR A 239 16.31 0.68 -0.84
C TYR A 239 16.70 1.06 0.59
N ARG A 240 18.01 1.14 0.87
CA ARG A 240 18.55 1.53 2.18
C ARG A 240 18.02 2.88 2.65
N GLN A 241 18.03 3.87 1.75
CA GLN A 241 17.46 5.18 2.01
C GLN A 241 15.96 5.12 2.34
N SER A 242 15.18 4.38 1.55
CA SER A 242 13.72 4.25 1.75
C SER A 242 13.35 3.59 3.06
N ILE A 243 14.05 2.51 3.46
CA ILE A 243 13.82 1.84 4.75
C ILE A 243 14.15 2.78 5.91
N ARG A 244 15.31 3.47 5.85
CA ARG A 244 15.69 4.45 6.87
C ARG A 244 14.65 5.56 7.03
N ASP A 245 14.22 6.14 5.91
CA ASP A 245 13.27 7.25 5.92
C ASP A 245 11.88 6.81 6.41
N LEU A 246 11.42 5.61 5.99
CA LEU A 246 10.15 5.04 6.45
C LEU A 246 10.14 4.87 7.97
N VAL A 247 11.21 4.30 8.54
CA VAL A 247 11.33 4.10 9.99
C VAL A 247 11.37 5.43 10.73
N HIS A 248 12.15 6.41 10.25
CA HIS A 248 12.17 7.74 10.86
C HIS A 248 10.82 8.45 10.79
N GLU A 249 10.10 8.36 9.67
CA GLU A 249 8.77 8.95 9.49
C GLU A 249 7.80 8.36 10.50
N TYR A 250 7.70 7.03 10.59
CA TYR A 250 6.81 6.39 11.54
C TYR A 250 7.22 6.61 13.00
N ARG A 251 8.53 6.71 13.30
CA ARG A 251 9.02 7.07 14.63
C ARG A 251 8.60 8.47 15.03
N ALA A 252 8.69 9.43 14.11
CA ALA A 252 8.27 10.82 14.36
C ALA A 252 6.76 10.94 14.66
N HIS A 253 5.96 10.02 14.14
CA HIS A 253 4.54 9.92 14.43
C HIS A 253 4.21 9.03 15.65
N GLY A 254 5.22 8.47 16.33
CA GLY A 254 5.06 7.67 17.55
C GLY A 254 4.62 6.22 17.31
N TYR A 255 4.81 5.71 16.09
CA TYR A 255 4.33 4.39 15.69
C TYR A 255 5.40 3.30 15.77
N VAL A 256 6.64 3.62 15.40
CA VAL A 256 7.85 2.80 15.66
C VAL A 256 8.89 3.57 16.45
#